data_AF-A0A4S2DP19-F1
#
_entry.id   AF-A0A4S2DP19-F1
#
_cell.length_a   1.000
_cell.length_b   1.000
_cell.length_c   1.000
_cell.angle_alpha   90.00
_cell.angle_beta   90.00
_cell.angle_gamma   90.00
#
_symmetry.space_group_name_H-M   'P 1'
#
loop_
_entity.id
_entity.type
_entity.pdbx_description
1 polymer ?
#
loop_
_entity_poly.entity_id
_entity_poly.type
_entity_poly.pdbx_seq_one_letter_code
_entity_poly.pdbx_strand_id
1 'polypeptide(L)'
;MAYINFKEEKDVAIDQLYKRRENNRKLINSISTSKTISKLYSPNEKYSYKNHNEIVFGGGHPKWEEDLEEIADLDIACATFNKCIFSNVKFLRCKFIGCVFNDCDFIGGGALFEDCSFVKKESEDKPNLNVDDNLSCEFINCNIYAKFFLSSLEFIIFDNCEIKETKFDLCDVSSAIVINSNINKMFITDSNLSGFKLLDTYIQDLEFKDKDKSKLDEKTFFDKIELRKKDRDEYEGVYTIYENIANKFKENNLTNNFGEYYFLCRKVQRNVLKPMPKIFSTVGLLSSGYGERPIYAVYFSLGIILIFSVLYLLFGVVLNGEIVNFYDLYKISFKELLTLYNESLNLSVGMFAGVGLTEAQPSPASYMLSNIEMLIGILMMGLGIGALVKKIVR
;
A
#
# COMPACT_ATOMS: atom_id res chain seq x y z
N MET A 1 5.73 1.71 -18.05
CA MET A 1 4.39 1.97 -17.47
C MET A 1 4.56 2.01 -15.96
N ALA A 2 4.22 3.12 -15.31
CA ALA A 2 4.47 3.30 -13.88
C ALA A 2 3.52 2.42 -13.06
N TYR A 3 3.98 1.21 -12.77
CA TYR A 3 3.47 0.40 -11.67
C TYR A 3 4.33 0.73 -10.45
N ILE A 4 3.74 0.72 -9.26
CA ILE A 4 4.55 0.85 -8.03
C ILE A 4 5.47 -0.37 -7.96
N ASN A 5 6.77 -0.12 -8.02
CA ASN A 5 7.77 -1.14 -7.79
C ASN A 5 7.98 -1.26 -6.28
N PHE A 6 7.15 -2.08 -5.63
CA PHE A 6 7.18 -2.26 -4.17
C PHE A 6 8.58 -2.56 -3.61
N LYS A 7 9.40 -3.30 -4.35
CA LYS A 7 10.77 -3.61 -3.91
C LYS A 7 11.64 -2.34 -3.88
N GLU A 8 11.59 -1.56 -4.95
CA GLU A 8 12.35 -0.31 -5.06
C GLU A 8 11.84 0.75 -4.09
N GLU A 9 10.52 0.93 -3.96
CA GLU A 9 9.94 1.87 -2.97
C GLU A 9 10.34 1.51 -1.54
N LYS A 10 10.36 0.21 -1.22
CA LYS A 10 10.82 -0.28 0.07
C LYS A 10 12.31 0.01 0.28
N ASP A 11 13.17 -0.28 -0.70
CA ASP A 11 14.60 0.01 -0.62
C ASP A 11 14.86 1.52 -0.43
N VAL A 12 14.15 2.38 -1.16
CA VAL A 12 14.20 3.85 -1.01
C VAL A 12 13.74 4.29 0.37
N ALA A 13 12.68 3.68 0.91
CA ALA A 13 12.18 4.01 2.23
C ALA A 13 13.15 3.61 3.35
N ILE A 14 13.83 2.47 3.21
CA ILE A 14 14.87 2.01 4.14
C ILE A 14 16.08 2.96 4.11
N ASP A 15 16.54 3.38 2.93
CA ASP A 15 17.61 4.39 2.80
C ASP A 15 17.22 5.73 3.44
N GLN A 16 15.98 6.17 3.24
CA GLN A 16 15.45 7.37 3.90
C GLN A 16 15.44 7.25 5.43
N LEU A 17 15.02 6.10 5.96
CA LEU A 17 15.05 5.82 7.41
C LEU A 17 16.48 5.88 7.95
N TYR A 18 17.44 5.24 7.28
CA TYR A 18 18.85 5.27 7.66
C TYR A 18 19.39 6.71 7.70
N LYS A 19 19.18 7.48 6.63
CA LYS A 19 19.63 8.88 6.54
C LYS A 19 19.00 9.75 7.63
N ARG A 20 17.71 9.54 7.94
CA ARG A 20 17.00 10.26 8.98
C ARG A 20 17.57 9.98 10.36
N ARG A 21 17.78 8.71 10.71
CA ARG A 21 18.43 8.31 11.98
C ARG A 21 19.83 8.89 12.08
N GLU A 22 20.60 8.89 10.99
CA GLU A 22 21.94 9.46 10.97
C GLU A 22 21.92 10.98 11.21
N ASN A 23 20.97 11.70 10.60
CA ASN A 23 20.73 13.13 10.81
C ASN A 23 20.31 13.42 12.26
N ASN A 24 19.29 12.71 12.76
CA ASN A 24 18.81 12.86 14.13
C ASN A 24 19.95 12.65 15.13
N ARG A 25 20.78 11.61 14.96
CA ARG A 25 21.94 11.35 15.82
C ARG A 25 22.94 12.51 15.81
N LYS A 26 23.25 13.07 14.64
CA LYS A 26 24.18 14.22 14.52
C LYS A 26 23.63 15.45 15.24
N LEU A 27 22.37 15.77 15.03
CA LEU A 27 21.70 16.92 15.64
C LEU A 27 21.54 16.76 17.15
N ILE A 28 21.08 15.59 17.62
CA ILE A 28 20.95 15.29 19.05
C ILE A 28 22.30 15.42 19.76
N ASN A 29 23.38 14.90 19.18
CA ASN A 29 24.72 15.03 19.76
C ASN A 29 25.18 16.49 19.84
N SER A 30 24.94 17.28 18.79
CA SER A 30 25.27 18.71 18.75
C SER A 30 24.51 19.48 19.84
N ILE A 31 23.18 19.31 19.88
CA ILE A 31 22.28 19.99 20.82
C ILE A 31 22.56 19.55 22.27
N SER A 32 22.78 18.26 22.51
CA SER A 32 23.04 17.77 23.87
C SER A 32 24.36 18.30 24.43
N THR A 33 25.34 18.57 23.56
CA THR A 33 26.64 19.16 23.94
C THR A 33 26.50 20.65 24.25
N SER A 34 25.79 21.40 23.40
CA SER A 34 25.58 22.84 23.59
C SER A 34 24.49 23.18 24.62
N LYS A 35 23.63 22.19 24.95
CA LYS A 35 22.36 22.33 25.69
C LYS A 35 21.44 23.41 25.11
N THR A 36 21.62 23.73 23.84
CA THR A 36 20.93 24.84 23.15
C THR A 36 20.29 24.31 21.88
N ILE A 37 18.97 24.48 21.75
CA ILE A 37 18.17 24.06 20.58
C ILE A 37 17.93 25.24 19.64
N SER A 38 17.26 26.26 20.18
CA SER A 38 17.08 27.60 19.62
C SER A 38 16.47 28.51 20.68
N LYS A 39 16.42 29.82 20.42
CA LYS A 39 15.79 30.81 21.32
C LYS A 39 14.27 30.62 21.49
N LEU A 40 13.65 29.77 20.67
CA LEU A 40 12.20 29.53 20.67
C LEU A 40 11.78 28.33 21.53
N TYR A 41 12.74 27.66 22.16
CA TYR A 41 12.51 26.55 23.08
C TYR A 41 13.02 26.89 24.48
N SER A 42 12.28 26.45 25.49
CA SER A 42 12.66 26.53 26.90
C SER A 42 12.74 25.12 27.48
N PRO A 43 13.82 24.35 27.17
CA PRO A 43 13.92 22.94 27.52
C PRO A 43 13.74 22.72 29.02
N ASN A 44 12.81 21.85 29.37
CA ASN A 44 12.50 21.53 30.75
C ASN A 44 13.69 20.85 31.43
N GLU A 45 14.14 21.40 32.56
CA GLU A 45 15.33 20.90 33.29
C GLU A 45 15.16 19.48 33.83
N LYS A 46 13.93 19.08 34.17
CA LYS A 46 13.66 17.73 34.70
C LYS A 46 13.86 16.68 33.62
N TYR A 47 13.37 16.92 32.40
CA TYR A 47 13.30 15.91 31.35
C TYR A 47 14.33 16.04 30.23
N SER A 48 14.71 17.24 29.81
CA SER A 48 15.51 17.44 28.61
C SER A 48 16.96 16.94 28.78
N TYR A 49 17.55 16.45 27.69
CA TYR A 49 18.93 15.99 27.58
C TYR A 49 19.31 14.87 28.56
N LYS A 50 18.32 14.07 28.99
CA LYS A 50 18.47 13.04 30.01
C LYS A 50 17.92 11.71 29.54
N ASN A 51 18.47 10.66 30.12
CA ASN A 51 17.94 9.31 30.02
C ASN A 51 17.03 9.06 31.22
N HIS A 52 15.78 8.74 30.93
CA HIS A 52 14.74 8.40 31.88
C HIS A 52 14.50 6.91 31.79
N ASN A 53 14.66 6.19 32.89
CA ASN A 53 14.42 4.76 32.93
C ASN A 53 13.23 4.50 33.85
N GLU A 54 12.27 3.72 33.37
CA GLU A 54 11.17 3.18 34.18
C GLU A 54 10.34 4.27 34.89
N ILE A 55 10.24 5.46 34.27
CA ILE A 55 9.37 6.53 34.76
C ILE A 55 7.93 6.20 34.39
N VAL A 56 7.01 6.44 35.34
CA VAL A 56 5.57 6.37 35.11
C VAL A 56 5.03 7.80 35.00
N PHE A 57 4.42 8.12 33.87
CA PHE A 57 3.62 9.31 33.65
C PHE A 57 2.15 8.98 33.87
N GLY A 58 1.49 9.75 34.74
CA GLY A 58 0.14 9.45 35.21
C GLY A 58 0.12 8.23 36.14
N GLY A 59 -0.76 7.28 35.84
CA GLY A 59 -0.92 6.01 36.55
C GLY A 59 -2.32 5.76 37.09
N GLY A 60 -2.45 4.75 37.95
CA GLY A 60 -3.73 4.34 38.53
C GLY A 60 -4.61 3.48 37.62
N HIS A 61 -5.87 3.30 37.99
CA HIS A 61 -6.85 2.56 37.19
C HIS A 61 -7.20 3.31 35.89
N PRO A 62 -7.62 2.61 34.81
CA PRO A 62 -8.02 3.25 33.55
C PRO A 62 -9.05 4.37 33.77
N LYS A 63 -8.78 5.53 33.17
CA LYS A 63 -9.62 6.74 33.29
C LYS A 63 -10.20 7.15 31.94
N TRP A 64 -11.28 7.94 31.99
CA TRP A 64 -11.81 8.64 30.82
C TRP A 64 -10.88 9.78 30.39
N GLU A 65 -11.02 10.24 29.15
CA GLU A 65 -10.17 11.29 28.55
C GLU A 65 -10.21 12.60 29.36
N GLU A 66 -11.35 12.92 29.96
CA GLU A 66 -11.58 14.10 30.80
C GLU A 66 -10.92 14.03 32.19
N ASP A 67 -10.54 12.82 32.64
CA ASP A 67 -9.94 12.57 33.95
C ASP A 67 -8.42 12.27 33.87
N LEU A 68 -7.83 12.39 32.68
CA LEU A 68 -6.40 12.15 32.46
C LEU A 68 -5.56 13.17 33.23
N GLU A 69 -4.43 12.73 33.76
CA GLU A 69 -3.47 13.64 34.39
C GLU A 69 -2.86 14.55 33.32
N GLU A 70 -3.08 15.86 33.43
CA GLU A 70 -2.60 16.83 32.45
C GLU A 70 -1.18 17.32 32.77
N ILE A 71 -0.32 17.25 31.76
CA ILE A 71 1.01 17.83 31.72
C ILE A 71 1.04 18.81 30.55
N ALA A 72 1.18 20.10 30.84
CA ALA A 72 1.03 21.15 29.84
C ALA A 72 2.32 21.96 29.62
N ASP A 73 2.47 22.50 28.40
CA ASP A 73 3.44 23.55 28.04
C ASP A 73 4.90 23.18 28.36
N LEU A 74 5.26 21.91 28.19
CA LEU A 74 6.63 21.41 28.37
C LEU A 74 7.38 21.27 27.04
N ASP A 75 8.55 21.89 26.97
CA ASP A 75 9.54 21.57 25.95
C ASP A 75 10.47 20.47 26.48
N ILE A 76 10.39 19.28 25.89
CA ILE A 76 11.21 18.11 26.22
C ILE A 76 12.10 17.83 25.02
N ALA A 77 13.41 18.00 25.19
CA ALA A 77 14.34 17.89 24.09
C ALA A 77 15.42 16.86 24.30
N CYS A 78 15.74 16.10 23.24
CA CYS A 78 16.83 15.12 23.20
C CYS A 78 16.79 14.18 24.42
N ALA A 79 15.59 13.84 24.89
CA ALA A 79 15.38 12.95 26.01
C ALA A 79 15.23 11.52 25.51
N THR A 80 15.79 10.57 26.26
CA THR A 80 15.56 9.14 26.00
C THR A 80 14.68 8.59 27.11
N PHE A 81 13.56 7.96 26.77
CA PHE A 81 12.68 7.26 27.69
C PHE A 81 12.83 5.76 27.45
N ASN A 82 13.36 5.03 28.43
CA ASN A 82 13.54 3.59 28.36
C ASN A 82 12.59 2.91 29.33
N LYS A 83 11.75 2.00 28.83
CA LYS A 83 10.81 1.23 29.64
C LYS A 83 9.87 2.10 30.48
N CYS A 84 9.59 3.31 29.99
CA CYS A 84 8.69 4.23 30.66
C CYS A 84 7.24 3.86 30.37
N ILE A 85 6.36 4.17 31.31
CA ILE A 85 4.92 3.92 31.21
C ILE A 85 4.20 5.25 31.07
N PHE A 86 3.36 5.37 30.06
CA PHE A 86 2.47 6.49 29.83
C PHE A 86 1.04 6.00 30.00
N SER A 87 0.44 6.30 31.15
CA SER A 87 -0.87 5.76 31.48
C SER A 87 -1.79 6.80 32.09
N ASN A 88 -2.98 6.95 31.52
CA ASN A 88 -3.97 7.93 31.97
C ASN A 88 -3.41 9.37 31.97
N VAL A 89 -2.65 9.72 30.94
CA VAL A 89 -1.92 11.00 30.86
C VAL A 89 -2.29 11.78 29.61
N LYS A 90 -2.40 13.09 29.76
CA LYS A 90 -2.61 14.06 28.69
C LYS A 90 -1.42 15.00 28.63
N PHE A 91 -0.76 15.08 27.48
CA PHE A 91 0.20 16.13 27.17
C PHE A 91 -0.51 17.21 26.35
N LEU A 92 -0.50 18.44 26.85
CA LEU A 92 -1.13 19.58 26.20
C LEU A 92 -0.08 20.61 25.80
N ARG A 93 -0.02 21.01 24.52
CA ARG A 93 0.94 22.01 24.02
C ARG A 93 2.41 21.71 24.35
N CYS A 94 2.75 20.42 24.45
CA CYS A 94 4.10 19.98 24.73
C CYS A 94 4.91 19.82 23.43
N LYS A 95 6.21 20.09 23.48
CA LYS A 95 7.13 19.87 22.36
C LYS A 95 8.12 18.78 22.72
N PHE A 96 8.03 17.63 22.06
CA PHE A 96 8.99 16.55 22.11
C PHE A 96 9.94 16.69 20.92
N ILE A 97 11.19 17.07 21.16
CA ILE A 97 12.13 17.36 20.07
C ILE A 97 13.29 16.36 20.12
N GLY A 98 13.43 15.54 19.07
CA GLY A 98 14.52 14.56 19.01
C GLY A 98 14.50 13.55 20.16
N CYS A 99 13.32 13.25 20.71
CA CYS A 99 13.17 12.29 21.80
C CYS A 99 13.10 10.87 21.27
N VAL A 100 13.66 9.92 22.03
CA VAL A 100 13.63 8.50 21.71
C VAL A 100 12.89 7.75 22.80
N PHE A 101 11.88 6.97 22.43
CA PHE A 101 11.10 6.12 23.31
C PHE A 101 11.46 4.67 23.02
N ASN A 102 12.12 3.99 23.94
CA ASN A 102 12.55 2.60 23.81
C ASN A 102 11.78 1.72 24.78
N ASP A 103 11.16 0.66 24.26
CA ASP A 103 10.44 -0.34 25.04
C ASP A 103 9.37 0.30 25.97
N CYS A 104 8.75 1.40 25.55
CA CYS A 104 7.78 2.14 26.35
C CYS A 104 6.36 1.58 26.18
N ASP A 105 5.58 1.67 27.25
CA ASP A 105 4.21 1.18 27.30
C ASP A 105 3.21 2.32 27.47
N PHE A 106 2.32 2.47 26.50
CA PHE A 106 1.18 3.37 26.54
C PHE A 106 -0.06 2.54 26.86
N ILE A 107 -0.56 2.62 28.09
CA ILE A 107 -1.54 1.66 28.65
C ILE A 107 -2.58 2.33 29.54
N GLY A 108 -3.52 1.55 30.08
CA GLY A 108 -4.63 2.06 30.89
C GLY A 108 -5.64 2.77 30.00
N GLY A 109 -5.98 4.02 30.31
CA GLY A 109 -6.72 4.93 29.43
C GLY A 109 -5.90 5.49 28.25
N GLY A 110 -4.63 5.07 28.13
CA GLY A 110 -3.72 5.50 27.07
C GLY A 110 -3.05 6.84 27.35
N ALA A 111 -2.46 7.41 26.30
CA ALA A 111 -1.92 8.77 26.32
C ALA A 111 -2.58 9.66 25.26
N LEU A 112 -2.99 10.85 25.67
CA LEU A 112 -3.47 11.90 24.77
C LEU A 112 -2.35 12.91 24.55
N PHE A 113 -2.04 13.20 23.29
CA PHE A 113 -1.19 14.31 22.87
C PHE A 113 -2.06 15.32 22.13
N GLU A 114 -2.33 16.45 22.77
CA GLU A 114 -3.16 17.53 22.22
C GLU A 114 -2.28 18.75 21.94
N ASP A 115 -2.35 19.24 20.71
CA ASP A 115 -1.59 20.42 20.24
C ASP A 115 -0.08 20.27 20.48
N CYS A 116 0.45 19.05 20.35
CA CYS A 116 1.85 18.73 20.63
C CYS A 116 2.69 18.74 19.35
N SER A 117 3.98 19.04 19.48
CA SER A 117 4.95 18.92 18.38
C SER A 117 5.98 17.83 18.69
N PHE A 118 6.26 16.97 17.71
CA PHE A 118 7.27 15.92 17.75
C PHE A 118 8.48 16.19 16.84
N VAL A 119 8.55 17.39 16.26
CA VAL A 119 9.55 17.78 15.28
C VAL A 119 10.05 19.21 15.51
N LYS A 120 11.35 19.42 15.30
CA LYS A 120 11.97 20.75 15.14
C LYS A 120 12.14 21.04 13.66
N LYS A 121 11.50 22.11 13.20
CA LYS A 121 11.54 22.56 11.79
C LYS A 121 12.48 23.73 11.51
N GLU A 122 13.11 24.33 12.51
CA GLU A 122 13.97 25.49 12.29
C GLU A 122 15.44 25.07 12.18
N SER A 123 16.24 25.72 11.35
CA SER A 123 17.71 25.61 11.37
C SER A 123 18.38 26.88 11.90
N GLU A 124 19.47 26.70 12.64
CA GLU A 124 20.34 27.80 13.07
C GLU A 124 21.43 28.14 12.03
N ASP A 125 21.63 27.27 11.03
CA ASP A 125 22.65 27.44 10.01
C ASP A 125 22.29 28.55 9.02
N LYS A 126 23.21 29.50 8.81
CA LYS A 126 23.03 30.58 7.82
C LYS A 126 23.48 30.13 6.43
N PRO A 127 22.66 30.35 5.38
CA PRO A 127 21.35 30.98 5.37
C PRO A 127 20.20 30.01 5.76
N ASN A 128 19.29 30.45 6.63
CA ASN A 128 18.25 29.59 7.23
C ASN A 128 16.84 29.77 6.64
N LEU A 129 16.67 30.60 5.61
CA LEU A 129 15.33 30.99 5.13
C LEU A 129 14.52 29.82 4.55
N ASN A 130 15.18 28.71 4.18
CA ASN A 130 14.57 27.51 3.60
C ASN A 130 15.27 26.22 4.08
N VAL A 131 15.91 26.27 5.25
CA VAL A 131 16.67 25.14 5.79
C VAL A 131 16.01 24.71 7.09
N ASP A 132 15.50 23.48 7.10
CA ASP A 132 14.86 22.86 8.25
C ASP A 132 15.74 21.70 8.72
N ASP A 133 16.05 21.65 10.02
CA ASP A 133 16.85 20.57 10.61
C ASP A 133 16.13 19.21 10.55
N ASN A 134 14.79 19.23 10.51
CA ASN A 134 13.91 18.05 10.49
C ASN A 134 14.23 17.02 11.58
N LEU A 135 14.55 17.50 12.80
CA LEU A 135 14.81 16.66 13.95
C LEU A 135 13.49 16.17 14.56
N SER A 136 13.22 14.89 14.39
CA SER A 136 11.96 14.23 14.80
C SER A 136 12.17 13.23 15.94
N CYS A 137 11.06 12.82 16.56
CA CYS A 137 11.05 11.75 17.56
C CYS A 137 11.00 10.34 16.95
N GLU A 138 11.32 9.36 17.78
CA GLU A 138 11.36 7.95 17.39
C GLU A 138 10.84 7.04 18.52
N PHE A 139 9.98 6.09 18.17
CA PHE A 139 9.46 5.04 19.04
C PHE A 139 10.01 3.69 18.56
N ILE A 140 10.63 2.94 19.47
CA ILE A 140 11.27 1.65 19.19
C ILE A 140 10.74 0.64 20.20
N ASN A 141 10.22 -0.50 19.71
CA ASN A 141 9.71 -1.59 20.54
C ASN A 141 8.57 -1.18 21.50
N CYS A 142 7.79 -0.15 21.16
CA CYS A 142 6.78 0.39 22.06
C CYS A 142 5.42 -0.29 21.87
N ASN A 143 4.66 -0.45 22.97
CA ASN A 143 3.22 -0.73 22.91
C ASN A 143 2.47 0.60 22.92
N ILE A 144 1.79 0.94 21.84
CA ILE A 144 1.21 2.28 21.64
C ILE A 144 -0.32 2.20 21.69
N TYR A 145 -0.91 2.75 22.74
CA TYR A 145 -2.31 3.13 22.82
C TYR A 145 -2.40 4.64 23.07
N ALA A 146 -2.50 5.40 21.96
CA ALA A 146 -2.44 6.85 22.03
C ALA A 146 -3.43 7.54 21.08
N LYS A 147 -3.80 8.77 21.44
CA LYS A 147 -4.51 9.70 20.58
C LYS A 147 -3.64 10.93 20.36
N PHE A 148 -3.40 11.26 19.11
CA PHE A 148 -2.78 12.50 18.70
C PHE A 148 -3.87 13.39 18.10
N PHE A 149 -3.98 14.60 18.63
CA PHE A 149 -4.97 15.58 18.21
C PHE A 149 -4.28 16.92 17.96
N LEU A 150 -4.54 17.54 16.80
CA LEU A 150 -3.93 18.83 16.40
C LEU A 150 -2.40 18.84 16.52
N SER A 151 -1.76 17.68 16.34
CA SER A 151 -0.34 17.51 16.63
C SER A 151 0.53 17.40 15.37
N SER A 152 1.77 17.85 15.48
CA SER A 152 2.81 17.78 14.45
C SER A 152 3.72 16.57 14.71
N LEU A 153 3.67 15.57 13.83
CA LEU A 153 4.42 14.31 13.88
C LEU A 153 5.22 14.07 12.59
N GLU A 154 5.65 15.13 11.95
CA GLU A 154 6.41 15.06 10.71
C GLU A 154 7.72 14.30 10.93
N PHE A 155 8.07 13.46 9.96
CA PHE A 155 9.27 12.63 9.99
C PHE A 155 9.36 11.62 11.16
N ILE A 156 8.31 11.47 11.98
CA ILE A 156 8.33 10.55 13.13
C ILE A 156 8.59 9.11 12.69
N ILE A 157 9.27 8.35 13.54
CA ILE A 157 9.59 6.94 13.28
C ILE A 157 8.89 6.07 14.32
N PHE A 158 8.21 5.02 13.85
CA PHE A 158 7.75 3.89 14.65
C PHE A 158 8.43 2.62 14.13
N ASP A 159 9.34 2.04 14.90
CA ASP A 159 10.06 0.81 14.53
C ASP A 159 9.75 -0.30 15.53
N ASN A 160 9.28 -1.43 15.01
CA ASN A 160 8.95 -2.62 15.80
C ASN A 160 7.93 -2.34 16.91
N CYS A 161 6.90 -1.54 16.63
CA CYS A 161 5.89 -1.13 17.60
C CYS A 161 4.60 -1.96 17.47
N GLU A 162 3.90 -2.12 18.60
CA GLU A 162 2.56 -2.67 18.69
C GLU A 162 1.54 -1.52 18.82
N ILE A 163 0.95 -1.09 17.71
CA ILE A 163 0.03 0.05 17.62
C ILE A 163 -1.41 -0.45 17.79
N LYS A 164 -2.03 -0.07 18.90
CA LYS A 164 -3.36 -0.51 19.34
C LYS A 164 -4.28 0.70 19.44
N GLU A 165 -5.43 0.63 18.77
CA GLU A 165 -6.50 1.64 18.84
C GLU A 165 -6.00 3.10 18.80
N THR A 166 -4.98 3.37 17.98
CA THR A 166 -4.29 4.66 17.95
C THR A 166 -4.97 5.60 16.95
N LYS A 167 -5.15 6.86 17.33
CA LYS A 167 -5.84 7.86 16.49
C LYS A 167 -4.93 9.03 16.14
N PHE A 168 -4.92 9.42 14.87
CA PHE A 168 -4.38 10.69 14.37
C PHE A 168 -5.55 11.56 13.89
N ASP A 169 -5.78 12.68 14.56
CA ASP A 169 -6.92 13.55 14.31
C ASP A 169 -6.43 14.99 14.10
N LEU A 170 -6.65 15.53 12.90
CA LEU A 170 -6.15 16.84 12.48
C LEU A 170 -4.62 16.99 12.67
N CYS A 171 -3.87 15.93 12.39
CA CYS A 171 -2.42 15.89 12.60
C CYS A 171 -1.64 16.11 11.30
N ASP A 172 -0.41 16.60 11.42
CA ASP A 172 0.57 16.48 10.33
C ASP A 172 1.48 15.28 10.60
N VAL A 173 1.29 14.20 9.85
CA VAL A 173 2.05 12.94 9.94
C VAL A 173 2.89 12.76 8.67
N SER A 174 3.23 13.86 7.99
CA SER A 174 3.93 13.81 6.72
C SER A 174 5.34 13.22 6.88
N SER A 175 5.73 12.43 5.89
CA SER A 175 7.02 11.72 5.87
C SER A 175 7.27 10.77 7.04
N ALA A 176 6.29 10.48 7.90
CA ALA A 176 6.44 9.50 8.97
C ALA A 176 6.71 8.10 8.41
N ILE A 177 7.48 7.30 9.15
CA ILE A 177 7.82 5.92 8.77
C ILE A 177 7.38 4.99 9.88
N VAL A 178 6.47 4.07 9.56
CA VAL A 178 6.11 2.92 10.38
C VAL A 178 6.75 1.69 9.75
N ILE A 179 7.59 0.97 10.49
CA ILE A 179 8.34 -0.18 9.98
C ILE A 179 8.35 -1.34 11.00
N ASN A 180 8.36 -2.58 10.50
CA ASN A 180 8.44 -3.81 11.29
C ASN A 180 7.35 -3.93 12.38
N SER A 181 6.21 -3.26 12.21
CA SER A 181 5.25 -3.04 13.30
C SER A 181 4.00 -3.90 13.14
N ASN A 182 3.15 -3.88 14.17
CA ASN A 182 1.82 -4.45 14.14
C ASN A 182 0.79 -3.36 14.43
N ILE A 183 -0.19 -3.21 13.55
CA ILE A 183 -1.31 -2.28 13.73
C ILE A 183 -2.56 -3.12 13.97
N ASN A 184 -3.01 -3.17 15.23
CA ASN A 184 -4.27 -3.81 15.57
C ASN A 184 -5.46 -2.96 15.11
N LYS A 185 -5.37 -1.65 15.36
CA LYS A 185 -6.36 -0.68 14.90
C LYS A 185 -5.77 0.72 14.84
N MET A 186 -5.92 1.39 13.71
CA MET A 186 -5.50 2.78 13.54
C MET A 186 -6.61 3.60 12.87
N PHE A 187 -6.84 4.80 13.39
CA PHE A 187 -7.76 5.77 12.83
C PHE A 187 -7.03 7.02 12.38
N ILE A 188 -7.37 7.50 11.20
CA ILE A 188 -6.84 8.75 10.65
C ILE A 188 -8.04 9.64 10.28
N THR A 189 -8.03 10.87 10.75
CA THR A 189 -9.07 11.88 10.46
C THR A 189 -8.41 13.17 10.03
N ASP A 190 -8.74 13.64 8.82
CA ASP A 190 -8.45 14.98 8.31
C ASP A 190 -6.97 15.40 8.52
N SER A 191 -6.06 14.45 8.26
CA SER A 191 -4.64 14.57 8.58
C SER A 191 -3.76 14.63 7.33
N ASN A 192 -2.57 15.21 7.44
CA ASN A 192 -1.59 15.23 6.36
C ASN A 192 -0.69 13.98 6.41
N LEU A 193 -0.74 13.14 5.38
CA LEU A 193 0.08 11.92 5.23
C LEU A 193 0.95 11.96 3.97
N SER A 194 1.26 13.16 3.46
CA SER A 194 2.16 13.34 2.32
C SER A 194 3.52 12.68 2.62
N GLY A 195 3.99 11.77 1.78
CA GLY A 195 5.24 11.03 2.00
C GLY A 195 5.22 10.00 3.15
N PHE A 196 4.07 9.74 3.78
CA PHE A 196 3.93 8.71 4.82
C PHE A 196 4.31 7.33 4.30
N LYS A 197 4.99 6.52 5.12
CA LYS A 197 5.43 5.18 4.72
C LYS A 197 5.08 4.14 5.78
N LEU A 198 4.50 3.04 5.32
CA LEU A 198 4.23 1.86 6.12
C LEU A 198 4.92 0.65 5.48
N LEU A 199 5.86 0.05 6.19
CA LEU A 199 6.78 -0.97 5.69
C LEU A 199 6.76 -2.20 6.59
N ASP A 200 6.81 -3.41 6.03
CA ASP A 200 6.94 -4.66 6.81
C ASP A 200 5.99 -4.73 8.02
N THR A 201 4.78 -4.20 7.85
CA THR A 201 3.84 -3.97 8.96
C THR A 201 2.56 -4.71 8.67
N TYR A 202 2.14 -5.53 9.62
CA TYR A 202 0.84 -6.20 9.55
C TYR A 202 -0.25 -5.27 10.08
N ILE A 203 -1.37 -5.22 9.37
CA ILE A 203 -2.48 -4.34 9.67
C ILE A 203 -3.73 -5.21 9.81
N GLN A 204 -4.34 -5.17 10.99
CA GLN A 204 -5.64 -5.79 11.23
C GLN A 204 -6.78 -4.85 10.88
N ASP A 205 -6.65 -3.55 11.20
CA ASP A 205 -7.66 -2.54 10.88
C ASP A 205 -7.03 -1.15 10.69
N LEU A 206 -7.44 -0.47 9.62
CA LEU A 206 -7.02 0.88 9.25
C LEU A 206 -8.21 1.61 8.63
N GLU A 207 -8.70 2.64 9.32
CA GLU A 207 -9.86 3.40 8.91
C GLU A 207 -9.52 4.89 8.75
N PHE A 208 -9.99 5.47 7.66
CA PHE A 208 -9.99 6.92 7.45
C PHE A 208 -11.39 7.46 7.76
N LYS A 209 -11.50 8.31 8.77
CA LYS A 209 -12.77 8.90 9.24
C LYS A 209 -12.80 10.40 8.96
N ASP A 210 -12.48 10.75 7.71
CA ASP A 210 -12.40 12.14 7.25
C ASP A 210 -13.79 12.77 7.21
N LYS A 211 -13.90 14.01 7.69
CA LYS A 211 -15.03 14.90 7.39
C LYS A 211 -14.72 15.77 6.18
N ASP A 212 -13.46 16.19 6.08
CA ASP A 212 -12.91 16.90 4.94
C ASP A 212 -12.09 15.92 4.10
N LYS A 213 -10.77 15.85 4.31
CA LYS A 213 -9.87 15.02 3.52
C LYS A 213 -8.51 14.83 4.18
N SER A 214 -8.11 13.57 4.36
CA SER A 214 -6.72 13.23 4.62
C SER A 214 -5.88 13.33 3.34
N LYS A 215 -4.75 14.05 3.42
CA LYS A 215 -3.88 14.35 2.27
C LYS A 215 -2.86 13.24 2.04
N LEU A 216 -2.78 12.74 0.81
CA LEU A 216 -1.74 11.82 0.34
C LEU A 216 -1.03 12.45 -0.87
N ASP A 217 0.21 12.05 -1.12
CA ASP A 217 0.95 12.42 -2.33
C ASP A 217 1.56 11.18 -3.02
N GLU A 218 2.26 11.39 -4.13
CA GLU A 218 2.90 10.29 -4.89
C GLU A 218 3.98 9.55 -4.09
N LYS A 219 4.53 10.17 -3.03
CA LYS A 219 5.57 9.60 -2.16
C LYS A 219 4.99 8.80 -1.01
N THR A 220 3.68 8.91 -0.75
CA THR A 220 2.99 8.09 0.25
C THR A 220 2.97 6.63 -0.20
N PHE A 221 3.46 5.73 0.65
CA PHE A 221 3.66 4.33 0.32
C PHE A 221 3.19 3.39 1.45
N PHE A 222 2.38 2.40 1.08
CA PHE A 222 1.96 1.31 1.94
C PHE A 222 2.48 0.02 1.34
N ASP A 223 3.35 -0.70 2.05
CA ASP A 223 3.87 -1.97 1.58
C ASP A 223 2.78 -3.06 1.55
N LYS A 224 3.10 -4.20 0.94
CA LYS A 224 2.20 -5.35 0.90
C LYS A 224 1.99 -5.91 2.30
N ILE A 225 0.73 -6.21 2.61
CA ILE A 225 0.34 -6.84 3.86
C ILE A 225 0.52 -8.34 3.69
N GLU A 226 1.47 -8.92 4.44
CA GLU A 226 1.67 -10.36 4.48
C GLU A 226 0.58 -11.03 5.32
N LEU A 227 -0.15 -11.97 4.70
CA LEU A 227 -1.20 -12.74 5.34
C LEU A 227 -0.59 -13.78 6.29
N ARG A 228 -1.08 -13.82 7.53
CA ARG A 228 -0.60 -14.70 8.60
C ARG A 228 -1.47 -15.95 8.74
N LYS A 229 -2.78 -15.77 8.93
CA LYS A 229 -3.72 -16.86 9.25
C LYS A 229 -4.29 -17.55 8.00
N LYS A 230 -4.51 -16.77 6.94
CA LYS A 230 -5.13 -17.17 5.67
C LYS A 230 -6.54 -17.75 5.85
N ASP A 231 -7.26 -17.23 6.83
CA ASP A 231 -8.68 -17.51 7.04
C ASP A 231 -9.54 -16.42 6.39
N ARG A 232 -10.85 -16.67 6.38
CA ARG A 232 -11.82 -15.77 5.73
C ARG A 232 -11.81 -14.37 6.35
N ASP A 233 -11.70 -14.29 7.68
CA ASP A 233 -11.78 -13.02 8.40
C ASP A 233 -10.55 -12.16 8.12
N GLU A 234 -9.35 -12.75 8.06
CA GLU A 234 -8.13 -12.05 7.67
C GLU A 234 -8.20 -11.57 6.22
N TYR A 235 -8.70 -12.41 5.29
CA TYR A 235 -8.89 -11.96 3.91
C TYR A 235 -9.88 -10.80 3.82
N GLU A 236 -10.98 -10.84 4.57
CA GLU A 236 -11.99 -9.78 4.62
C GLU A 236 -11.39 -8.48 5.16
N GLY A 237 -10.68 -8.53 6.29
CA GLY A 237 -9.99 -7.36 6.86
C GLY A 237 -8.95 -6.76 5.89
N VAL A 238 -8.07 -7.59 5.32
CA VAL A 238 -6.99 -7.11 4.46
C VAL A 238 -7.50 -6.50 3.15
N TYR A 239 -8.54 -7.06 2.51
CA TYR A 239 -9.06 -6.40 1.31
C TYR A 239 -9.78 -5.09 1.64
N THR A 240 -10.44 -4.99 2.81
CA THR A 240 -11.05 -3.73 3.26
C THR A 240 -9.99 -2.66 3.52
N ILE A 241 -8.85 -3.03 4.11
CA ILE A 241 -7.71 -2.12 4.27
C ILE A 241 -7.22 -1.62 2.92
N TYR A 242 -7.00 -2.51 1.94
CA TYR A 242 -6.61 -2.09 0.60
C TYR A 242 -7.66 -1.23 -0.11
N GLU A 243 -8.94 -1.51 0.10
CA GLU A 243 -10.04 -0.70 -0.42
C GLU A 243 -10.00 0.73 0.17
N ASN A 244 -9.84 0.84 1.49
CA ASN A 244 -9.68 2.13 2.18
C ASN A 244 -8.49 2.92 1.63
N ILE A 245 -7.31 2.28 1.52
CA ILE A 245 -6.11 2.91 0.97
C ILE A 245 -6.33 3.37 -0.48
N ALA A 246 -6.86 2.49 -1.34
CA ALA A 246 -7.12 2.81 -2.74
C ALA A 246 -8.06 4.02 -2.86
N ASN A 247 -9.19 4.00 -2.15
CA ASN A 247 -10.16 5.09 -2.17
C ASN A 247 -9.53 6.42 -1.73
N LYS A 248 -8.66 6.42 -0.73
CA LYS A 248 -7.96 7.64 -0.30
C LYS A 248 -6.99 8.16 -1.35
N PHE A 249 -6.26 7.29 -2.06
CA PHE A 249 -5.47 7.73 -3.22
C PHE A 249 -6.36 8.33 -4.32
N LYS A 250 -7.52 7.73 -4.59
CA LYS A 250 -8.47 8.24 -5.58
C LYS A 250 -9.01 9.62 -5.21
N GLU A 251 -9.38 9.84 -3.95
CA GLU A 251 -9.81 11.15 -3.43
C GLU A 251 -8.71 12.22 -3.54
N ASN A 252 -7.44 11.80 -3.49
CA ASN A 252 -6.26 12.64 -3.72
C ASN A 252 -5.89 12.82 -5.20
N ASN A 253 -6.68 12.30 -6.14
CA ASN A 253 -6.41 12.29 -7.58
C ASN A 253 -5.12 11.54 -7.96
N LEU A 254 -4.67 10.62 -7.12
CA LEU A 254 -3.47 9.80 -7.33
C LEU A 254 -3.86 8.48 -8.01
N THR A 255 -4.16 8.59 -9.29
CA THR A 255 -4.72 7.53 -10.14
C THR A 255 -3.83 6.29 -10.24
N ASN A 256 -2.52 6.48 -10.33
CA ASN A 256 -1.55 5.40 -10.43
C ASN A 256 -1.49 4.58 -9.14
N ASN A 257 -1.36 5.24 -7.99
CA ASN A 257 -1.39 4.59 -6.68
C ASN A 257 -2.73 3.90 -6.44
N PHE A 258 -3.86 4.55 -6.75
CA PHE A 258 -5.19 3.93 -6.69
C PHE A 258 -5.23 2.59 -7.43
N GLY A 259 -4.76 2.55 -8.69
CA GLY A 259 -4.80 1.33 -9.51
C GLY A 259 -4.02 0.16 -8.90
N GLU A 260 -2.87 0.43 -8.26
CA GLU A 260 -2.06 -0.58 -7.59
C GLU A 260 -2.77 -1.20 -6.39
N TYR A 261 -3.24 -0.36 -5.46
CA TYR A 261 -3.92 -0.84 -4.26
C TYR A 261 -5.29 -1.45 -4.58
N TYR A 262 -5.98 -0.95 -5.60
CA TYR A 262 -7.21 -1.57 -6.11
C TYR A 262 -6.93 -2.98 -6.67
N PHE A 263 -5.85 -3.16 -7.44
CA PHE A 263 -5.46 -4.48 -7.93
C PHE A 263 -5.18 -5.46 -6.78
N LEU A 264 -4.44 -5.01 -5.76
CA LEU A 264 -4.19 -5.80 -4.54
C LEU A 264 -5.48 -6.16 -3.81
N CYS A 265 -6.37 -5.19 -3.59
CA CYS A 265 -7.69 -5.39 -3.00
C CYS A 265 -8.46 -6.52 -3.71
N ARG A 266 -8.62 -6.41 -5.03
CA ARG A 266 -9.38 -7.40 -5.84
C ARG A 266 -8.75 -8.79 -5.80
N LYS A 267 -7.42 -8.87 -5.76
CA LYS A 267 -6.68 -10.14 -5.65
C LYS A 267 -6.93 -10.82 -4.31
N VAL A 268 -6.94 -10.07 -3.21
CA VAL A 268 -7.22 -10.59 -1.85
C VAL A 268 -8.69 -10.98 -1.73
N GLN A 269 -9.62 -10.11 -2.14
CA GLN A 269 -11.06 -10.32 -2.10
C GLN A 269 -11.51 -11.60 -2.83
N ARG A 270 -10.83 -11.98 -3.92
CA ARG A 270 -11.13 -13.21 -4.67
C ARG A 270 -11.09 -14.48 -3.80
N ASN A 271 -10.34 -14.49 -2.69
CA ASN A 271 -10.24 -15.66 -1.81
C ASN A 271 -11.52 -15.92 -1.01
N VAL A 272 -12.36 -14.89 -0.80
CA VAL A 272 -13.60 -14.99 0.01
C VAL A 272 -14.88 -14.99 -0.82
N LEU A 273 -14.76 -14.76 -2.13
CA LEU A 273 -15.91 -14.77 -3.05
C LEU A 273 -16.55 -16.17 -3.13
N LYS A 274 -17.89 -16.17 -3.19
CA LYS A 274 -18.68 -17.35 -3.54
C LYS A 274 -18.29 -17.89 -4.94
N PRO A 275 -18.57 -19.17 -5.25
CA PRO A 275 -18.11 -19.82 -6.48
C PRO A 275 -18.41 -19.05 -7.78
N MET A 276 -19.66 -18.60 -7.98
CA MET A 276 -20.04 -17.87 -9.19
C MET A 276 -19.33 -16.51 -9.34
N PRO A 277 -19.36 -15.59 -8.35
CA PRO A 277 -18.56 -14.37 -8.40
C PRO A 277 -17.05 -14.61 -8.56
N LYS A 278 -16.51 -15.70 -8.00
CA LYS A 278 -15.09 -16.06 -8.11
C LYS A 278 -14.69 -16.40 -9.54
N ILE A 279 -15.57 -17.02 -10.33
CA ILE A 279 -15.34 -17.27 -11.77
C ILE A 279 -15.22 -15.94 -12.52
N PHE A 280 -16.18 -15.03 -12.35
CA PHE A 280 -16.13 -13.71 -13.00
C PHE A 280 -14.89 -12.90 -12.57
N SER A 281 -14.52 -12.95 -11.30
CA SER A 281 -13.27 -12.34 -10.81
C SER A 281 -12.02 -12.99 -11.44
N THR A 282 -12.04 -14.30 -11.68
CA THR A 282 -10.95 -15.00 -12.36
C THR A 282 -10.82 -14.57 -13.81
N VAL A 283 -11.94 -14.46 -14.53
CA VAL A 283 -11.96 -13.95 -15.90
C VAL A 283 -11.45 -12.51 -15.94
N GLY A 284 -11.92 -11.64 -15.04
CA GLY A 284 -11.45 -10.24 -14.96
C GLY A 284 -9.96 -10.11 -14.63
N LEU A 285 -9.43 -10.98 -13.77
CA LEU A 285 -7.99 -11.04 -13.50
C LEU A 285 -7.23 -11.45 -14.77
N LEU A 286 -7.61 -12.57 -15.39
CA LEU A 286 -6.89 -13.11 -16.55
C LEU A 286 -6.98 -12.20 -17.77
N SER A 287 -8.13 -11.56 -18.01
CA SER A 287 -8.35 -10.76 -19.21
C SER A 287 -7.73 -9.36 -19.15
N SER A 288 -7.69 -8.70 -17.99
CA SER A 288 -7.24 -7.30 -17.92
C SER A 288 -6.56 -6.92 -16.60
N GLY A 289 -6.30 -7.91 -15.73
CA GLY A 289 -5.85 -7.67 -14.37
C GLY A 289 -6.77 -6.71 -13.62
N TYR A 290 -8.08 -6.98 -13.67
CA TYR A 290 -9.12 -6.10 -13.12
C TYR A 290 -9.18 -4.70 -13.76
N GLY A 291 -8.73 -4.57 -15.02
CA GLY A 291 -8.65 -3.31 -15.75
C GLY A 291 -7.49 -2.41 -15.33
N GLU A 292 -6.52 -2.92 -14.57
CA GLU A 292 -5.32 -2.19 -14.12
C GLU A 292 -4.03 -2.71 -14.76
N ARG A 293 -4.07 -3.87 -15.44
CA ARG A 293 -2.90 -4.50 -16.08
C ARG A 293 -3.19 -4.82 -17.55
N PRO A 294 -3.01 -3.86 -18.49
CA PRO A 294 -3.33 -4.06 -19.90
C PRO A 294 -2.58 -5.24 -20.55
N ILE A 295 -1.37 -5.57 -20.08
CA ILE A 295 -0.59 -6.69 -20.61
C ILE A 295 -1.29 -8.05 -20.45
N TYR A 296 -2.20 -8.17 -19.46
CA TYR A 296 -2.98 -9.40 -19.25
C TYR A 296 -3.93 -9.66 -20.43
N ALA A 297 -4.42 -8.61 -21.09
CA ALA A 297 -5.25 -8.76 -22.29
C ALA A 297 -4.49 -9.41 -23.44
N VAL A 298 -3.20 -9.08 -23.59
CA VAL A 298 -2.33 -9.68 -24.61
C VAL A 298 -2.11 -11.16 -24.32
N TYR A 299 -1.72 -11.50 -23.08
CA TYR A 299 -1.49 -12.90 -22.70
C TYR A 299 -2.76 -13.75 -22.77
N PHE A 300 -3.89 -13.20 -22.34
CA PHE A 300 -5.16 -13.91 -22.40
C PHE A 300 -5.63 -14.11 -23.85
N SER A 301 -5.47 -13.10 -24.71
CA SER A 301 -5.76 -13.22 -26.14
C SER A 301 -4.91 -14.30 -26.79
N LEU A 302 -3.60 -14.31 -26.51
CA LEU A 302 -2.69 -15.35 -27.01
C LEU A 302 -3.12 -16.75 -26.52
N GLY A 303 -3.51 -16.87 -25.24
CA GLY A 303 -4.01 -18.12 -24.69
C GLY A 303 -5.29 -18.62 -25.38
N ILE A 304 -6.22 -17.72 -25.68
CA ILE A 304 -7.45 -18.05 -26.42
C ILE A 304 -7.09 -18.54 -27.82
N ILE A 305 -6.23 -17.82 -28.55
CA ILE A 305 -5.80 -18.21 -29.91
C ILE A 305 -5.19 -19.63 -29.89
N LEU A 306 -4.32 -19.92 -28.94
CA LEU A 306 -3.73 -21.26 -28.81
C LEU A 306 -4.79 -22.33 -28.50
N ILE A 307 -5.77 -22.06 -27.64
CA ILE A 307 -6.86 -23.01 -27.35
C ILE A 307 -7.72 -23.25 -28.59
N PHE A 308 -8.11 -22.18 -29.30
CA PHE A 308 -8.96 -22.29 -30.48
C PHE A 308 -8.26 -22.97 -31.65
N SER A 309 -6.95 -22.77 -31.82
CA SER A 309 -6.16 -23.54 -32.80
C SER A 309 -6.31 -25.05 -32.60
N VAL A 310 -6.23 -25.54 -31.35
CA VAL A 310 -6.44 -26.96 -31.03
C VAL A 310 -7.88 -27.39 -31.25
N LEU A 311 -8.86 -26.55 -30.86
CA LEU A 311 -10.28 -26.85 -31.09
C LEU A 311 -10.59 -26.95 -32.59
N TYR A 312 -10.01 -26.10 -33.44
CA TYR A 312 -10.17 -26.22 -34.89
C TYR A 312 -9.64 -27.52 -35.44
N LEU A 313 -8.55 -28.06 -34.89
CA LEU A 313 -8.10 -29.39 -35.29
C LEU A 313 -9.08 -30.49 -34.86
N LEU A 314 -9.74 -30.35 -33.70
CA LEU A 314 -10.72 -31.31 -33.20
C LEU A 314 -12.02 -31.31 -34.02
N PHE A 315 -12.53 -30.14 -34.39
CA PHE A 315 -13.80 -29.99 -35.14
C PHE A 315 -13.61 -29.95 -36.66
N GLY A 316 -12.41 -29.61 -37.11
CA GLY A 316 -11.99 -29.66 -38.50
C GLY A 316 -11.70 -28.31 -39.13
N VAL A 317 -10.72 -28.35 -40.03
CA VAL A 317 -10.31 -27.24 -40.90
C VAL A 317 -10.44 -27.68 -42.35
N VAL A 318 -10.92 -26.79 -43.22
CA VAL A 318 -10.92 -27.00 -44.67
C VAL A 318 -9.62 -26.48 -45.23
N LEU A 319 -8.84 -27.38 -45.83
CA LEU A 319 -7.58 -27.08 -46.52
C LEU A 319 -7.67 -27.59 -47.96
N ASN A 320 -7.45 -26.71 -48.94
CA ASN A 320 -7.52 -27.05 -50.37
C ASN A 320 -8.86 -27.73 -50.79
N GLY A 321 -9.96 -27.45 -50.07
CA GLY A 321 -11.27 -28.05 -50.33
C GLY A 321 -11.56 -29.37 -49.60
N GLU A 322 -10.58 -29.95 -48.91
CA GLU A 322 -10.75 -31.15 -48.09
C GLU A 322 -10.85 -30.80 -46.60
N ILE A 323 -11.69 -31.56 -45.87
CA ILE A 323 -11.83 -31.41 -44.42
C ILE A 323 -10.75 -32.27 -43.76
N VAL A 324 -9.89 -31.63 -42.96
CA VAL A 324 -8.83 -32.29 -42.21
C VAL A 324 -9.10 -32.15 -40.71
N ASN A 325 -9.19 -33.29 -40.01
CA ASN A 325 -9.51 -33.34 -38.58
C ASN A 325 -8.46 -34.13 -37.78
N PHE A 326 -8.55 -34.03 -36.44
CA PHE A 326 -7.70 -34.77 -35.50
C PHE A 326 -7.79 -36.29 -35.68
N TYR A 327 -8.89 -36.82 -36.22
CA TYR A 327 -9.07 -38.25 -36.48
C TYR A 327 -8.18 -38.76 -37.62
N ASP A 328 -7.77 -37.89 -38.54
CA ASP A 328 -6.87 -38.22 -39.62
C ASP A 328 -5.40 -38.24 -39.15
N LEU A 329 -5.10 -37.68 -37.95
CA LEU A 329 -3.75 -37.54 -37.37
C LEU A 329 -3.04 -38.87 -37.09
N TYR A 330 -3.77 -39.98 -36.95
CA TYR A 330 -3.17 -41.29 -36.66
C TYR A 330 -2.30 -41.84 -37.81
N LYS A 331 -2.34 -41.22 -38.99
CA LYS A 331 -1.60 -41.66 -40.20
C LYS A 331 -0.53 -40.68 -40.69
N ILE A 332 -0.30 -39.57 -39.99
CA ILE A 332 0.44 -38.42 -40.54
C ILE A 332 1.80 -38.26 -39.83
N SER A 333 2.81 -37.77 -40.56
CA SER A 333 4.14 -37.53 -39.98
C SER A 333 4.14 -36.33 -39.03
N PHE A 334 5.14 -36.26 -38.13
CA PHE A 334 5.29 -35.13 -37.21
C PHE A 334 5.43 -33.77 -37.93
N LYS A 335 6.05 -33.76 -39.12
CA LYS A 335 6.18 -32.55 -39.93
C LYS A 335 4.83 -32.07 -40.46
N GLU A 336 3.99 -33.00 -40.91
CA GLU A 336 2.65 -32.67 -41.39
C GLU A 336 1.72 -32.24 -40.26
N LEU A 337 1.86 -32.84 -39.06
CA LEU A 337 1.17 -32.37 -37.85
C LEU A 337 1.52 -30.91 -37.53
N LEU A 338 2.82 -30.55 -37.61
CA LEU A 338 3.25 -29.17 -37.39
C LEU A 338 2.70 -28.20 -38.44
N THR A 339 2.68 -28.59 -39.72
CA THR A 339 2.08 -27.77 -40.78
C THR A 339 0.59 -27.58 -40.54
N LEU A 340 -0.13 -28.65 -40.22
CA LEU A 340 -1.57 -28.60 -39.96
C LEU A 340 -1.88 -27.74 -38.72
N TYR A 341 -1.07 -27.86 -37.67
CA TYR A 341 -1.20 -26.99 -36.50
C TYR A 341 -0.93 -25.52 -36.85
N ASN A 342 0.09 -25.23 -37.65
CA ASN A 342 0.39 -23.88 -38.12
C ASN A 342 -0.79 -23.27 -38.89
N GLU A 343 -1.44 -24.04 -39.76
CA GLU A 343 -2.65 -23.59 -40.47
C GLU A 343 -3.83 -23.35 -39.53
N SER A 344 -4.04 -24.23 -38.53
CA SER A 344 -5.08 -24.02 -37.52
C SER A 344 -4.82 -22.80 -36.63
N LEU A 345 -3.54 -22.52 -36.35
CA LEU A 345 -3.11 -21.36 -35.58
C LEU A 345 -3.31 -20.08 -36.39
N ASN A 346 -2.92 -20.08 -37.66
CA ASN A 346 -3.21 -18.98 -38.58
C ASN A 346 -4.72 -18.71 -38.60
N LEU A 347 -5.54 -19.74 -38.84
CA LEU A 347 -7.01 -19.63 -38.83
C LEU A 347 -7.52 -18.93 -37.57
N SER A 348 -7.08 -19.39 -36.40
CA SER A 348 -7.47 -18.81 -35.11
C SER A 348 -7.03 -17.34 -34.96
N VAL A 349 -5.80 -16.99 -35.34
CA VAL A 349 -5.35 -15.58 -35.36
C VAL A 349 -6.25 -14.72 -36.25
N GLY A 350 -6.58 -15.20 -37.46
CA GLY A 350 -7.43 -14.49 -38.40
C GLY A 350 -8.87 -14.29 -37.91
N MET A 351 -9.44 -15.31 -37.27
CA MET A 351 -10.78 -15.27 -36.68
C MET A 351 -10.83 -14.38 -35.45
N PHE A 352 -9.85 -14.49 -34.55
CA PHE A 352 -9.76 -13.65 -33.36
C PHE A 352 -9.57 -12.17 -33.71
N ALA A 353 -8.73 -11.85 -34.70
CA ALA A 353 -8.53 -10.48 -35.15
C ALA A 353 -9.69 -9.94 -36.01
N GLY A 354 -10.63 -10.79 -36.45
CA GLY A 354 -11.75 -10.40 -37.30
C GLY A 354 -11.35 -10.02 -38.74
N VAL A 355 -10.16 -10.44 -39.20
CA VAL A 355 -9.65 -10.16 -40.55
C VAL A 355 -10.01 -11.27 -41.55
N GLY A 356 -10.29 -12.49 -41.05
CA GLY A 356 -10.49 -13.66 -41.89
C GLY A 356 -9.22 -14.11 -42.62
N LEU A 357 -9.23 -15.30 -43.20
CA LEU A 357 -8.09 -15.85 -43.95
C LEU A 357 -8.53 -16.57 -45.22
N THR A 358 -7.60 -16.71 -46.16
CA THR A 358 -7.84 -17.27 -47.49
C THR A 358 -7.43 -18.73 -47.63
N GLU A 359 -6.42 -19.19 -46.89
CA GLU A 359 -5.82 -20.53 -47.08
C GLU A 359 -6.55 -21.62 -46.29
N ALA A 360 -6.76 -21.40 -45.00
CA ALA A 360 -7.52 -22.29 -44.12
C ALA A 360 -8.91 -21.70 -43.83
N GLN A 361 -9.95 -22.52 -43.94
CA GLN A 361 -11.32 -22.13 -43.64
C GLN A 361 -11.91 -23.03 -42.54
N PRO A 362 -12.81 -22.52 -41.68
CA PRO A 362 -13.48 -23.37 -40.71
C PRO A 362 -14.37 -24.38 -41.45
N SER A 363 -14.36 -25.64 -41.01
CA SER A 363 -15.34 -26.63 -41.47
C SER A 363 -16.77 -26.20 -41.05
N PRO A 364 -17.82 -26.78 -41.65
CA PRO A 364 -19.19 -26.53 -41.20
C PRO A 364 -19.43 -26.80 -39.71
N ALA A 365 -18.70 -27.77 -39.13
CA ALA A 365 -18.76 -28.07 -37.70
C ALA A 365 -18.04 -27.01 -36.84
N SER A 366 -17.10 -26.28 -37.42
CA SER A 366 -16.29 -25.24 -36.77
C SER A 366 -16.87 -23.82 -36.92
N TYR A 367 -17.97 -23.61 -37.66
CA TYR A 367 -18.56 -22.26 -37.85
C TYR A 367 -19.04 -21.62 -36.55
N MET A 368 -19.66 -22.39 -35.66
CA MET A 368 -20.08 -21.86 -34.37
C MET A 368 -18.87 -21.48 -33.51
N LEU A 369 -17.81 -22.27 -33.59
CA LEU A 369 -16.55 -22.01 -32.89
C LEU A 369 -15.89 -20.72 -33.40
N SER A 370 -15.81 -20.50 -34.71
CA SER A 370 -15.27 -19.25 -35.28
C SER A 370 -16.06 -18.01 -34.91
N ASN A 371 -17.39 -18.11 -34.89
CA ASN A 371 -18.24 -16.98 -34.49
C ASN A 371 -18.00 -16.62 -33.01
N ILE A 372 -17.86 -17.62 -32.14
CA ILE A 372 -17.55 -17.39 -30.73
C ILE A 372 -16.16 -16.76 -30.57
N GLU A 373 -15.15 -17.28 -31.28
CA GLU A 373 -13.78 -16.74 -31.22
C GLU A 373 -13.73 -15.27 -31.63
N MET A 374 -14.37 -14.94 -32.74
CA MET A 374 -14.40 -13.57 -33.27
C MET A 374 -15.08 -12.61 -32.29
N LEU A 375 -16.19 -13.02 -31.64
CA LEU A 375 -16.84 -12.23 -30.60
C LEU A 375 -15.92 -12.00 -29.39
N ILE A 376 -15.21 -13.05 -28.95
CA ILE A 376 -14.24 -12.93 -27.86
C ILE A 376 -13.09 -11.98 -28.27
N GLY A 377 -12.61 -12.07 -29.50
CA GLY A 377 -11.56 -11.21 -30.04
C GLY A 377 -11.94 -9.72 -30.01
N ILE A 378 -13.14 -9.39 -30.49
CA ILE A 378 -13.68 -8.01 -30.43
C ILE A 378 -13.74 -7.50 -28.99
N LEU A 379 -14.26 -8.32 -28.06
CA LEU A 379 -14.33 -7.95 -26.65
C LEU A 379 -12.94 -7.73 -26.04
N MET A 380 -11.99 -8.61 -26.34
CA MET A 380 -10.62 -8.52 -25.81
C MET A 380 -9.85 -7.33 -26.36
N MET A 381 -10.02 -6.99 -27.63
CA MET A 381 -9.48 -5.75 -28.20
C MET A 381 -10.04 -4.53 -27.48
N GLY A 382 -11.36 -4.47 -27.27
CA GLY A 382 -12.01 -3.39 -26.53
C GLY A 382 -11.51 -3.27 -25.08
N LEU A 383 -11.41 -4.39 -24.36
CA LEU A 383 -10.89 -4.44 -22.99
C LEU A 383 -9.42 -4.02 -22.91
N GLY A 384 -8.58 -4.50 -23.84
CA GLY A 384 -7.17 -4.18 -23.91
C GLY A 384 -6.93 -2.68 -24.17
N ILE A 385 -7.62 -2.12 -25.16
CA ILE A 385 -7.57 -0.68 -25.47
C ILE A 385 -8.11 0.12 -24.28
N GLY A 386 -9.24 -0.27 -23.70
CA GLY A 386 -9.83 0.42 -22.54
C GLY A 386 -8.88 0.45 -21.33
N ALA A 387 -8.26 -0.68 -21.00
CA ALA A 387 -7.28 -0.76 -19.91
C ALA A 387 -6.02 0.07 -20.21
N LEU A 388 -5.57 0.10 -21.46
CA LEU A 388 -4.40 0.88 -21.89
C LEU A 388 -4.68 2.38 -21.87
N VAL A 389 -5.81 2.83 -22.43
CA VAL A 389 -6.25 4.23 -22.40
C VAL A 389 -6.42 4.70 -20.97
N LYS A 390 -7.08 3.90 -20.12
CA LYS A 390 -7.23 4.20 -18.70
C LYS A 390 -5.89 4.36 -17.99
N LYS A 391 -4.81 3.71 -18.45
CA LYS A 391 -3.48 3.80 -17.85
C LYS A 391 -2.58 4.90 -18.46
N ILE A 392 -2.87 5.37 -19.67
CA ILE A 392 -2.11 6.43 -20.35
C ILE A 392 -2.72 7.82 -20.10
N VAL A 393 -4.06 7.91 -20.10
CA VAL A 393 -4.78 9.18 -19.96
C VAL A 393 -4.89 9.62 -18.49
N ARG A 394 -4.78 8.67 -17.56
CA ARG A 394 -4.65 8.95 -16.12
C ARG A 394 -3.21 9.14 -15.73
#